data_AF-A0A7C6T4T8-F1
#
_entry.id   AF-A0A7C6T4T8-F1
#
_cell.length_a   1.000
_cell.length_b   1.000
_cell.length_c   1.000
_cell.angle_alpha   90.00
_cell.angle_beta   90.00
_cell.angle_gamma   90.00
#
_symmetry.space_group_name_H-M   'P 1'
#
loop_
_entity.id
_entity.type
_entity.pdbx_description
1 polymer ?
#
loop_
_entity_poly.entity_id
_entity_poly.type
_entity_poly.pdbx_seq_one_letter_code
_entity_poly.pdbx_strand_id
1 'polypeptide(L)'
;MAALLILGGLLLIVLGLFWLIVLAFQTSLLWGVGSFLPPILLLFIVRCWKNARKAVVFIALGFIPLIVGITQLASIDSNRAEALLSLSWLQGTDDAQSKVQISLAGEIYGQSFKPHYGELIDGVLVLREGNDFFAQRELRIALPSSMVGKNLQALRLDVLPQDAGLLPDIEIMWMLPEQDLPEARRISRGYTLHLDLQKQLPNFFVGDFHLVLPPHFKTSMSGEVQLVTDRLHYIENEVDRHYDAISTLEYVLEDYLQRRFATENVVVEPFEVPAVFSPPFTMAVTAYVLGQQRTVSVRMLKNSEHGWHVEGDQYPQYVALPNKASEVVEGQPDLAETSKVIRTVDRRLRFSLQRLLVNPVQYQNLQVHVQTTRGNQVTGRFVGLDAEGALIINRDVKAPGTVSFTFLPSEIGQITLLEP
;
A
#
# COMPACT_ATOMS: atom_id res chain seq x y z
N MET A 1 13.45 -17.33 -20.95
CA MET A 1 13.45 -18.44 -21.92
C MET A 1 12.15 -19.22 -21.91
N ALA A 2 11.67 -19.70 -20.75
CA ALA A 2 10.39 -20.41 -20.63
C ALA A 2 9.19 -19.67 -21.26
N ALA A 3 9.04 -18.37 -21.02
CA ALA A 3 7.96 -17.57 -21.60
C ALA A 3 7.95 -17.55 -23.15
N LEU A 4 9.13 -17.56 -23.79
CA LEU A 4 9.24 -17.59 -25.25
C LEU A 4 8.83 -18.95 -25.83
N LEU A 5 9.12 -20.04 -25.11
CA LEU A 5 8.69 -21.39 -25.49
C LEU A 5 7.17 -21.55 -25.38
N ILE A 6 6.58 -21.04 -24.28
CA ILE A 6 5.12 -21.04 -24.09
C ILE A 6 4.45 -20.21 -25.18
N LEU A 7 4.91 -18.97 -25.41
CA LEU A 7 4.34 -18.09 -26.42
C LEU A 7 4.50 -18.65 -27.83
N GLY A 8 5.68 -19.18 -28.17
CA GLY A 8 5.94 -19.80 -29.47
C GLY A 8 5.11 -21.05 -29.72
N GLY A 9 4.92 -21.90 -28.69
CA GLY A 9 4.04 -23.06 -28.76
C GLY A 9 2.58 -22.69 -28.98
N LEU A 10 2.09 -21.69 -28.24
CA LEU A 10 0.72 -21.19 -28.37
C LEU A 10 0.49 -20.56 -29.75
N LEU A 11 1.46 -19.79 -30.27
CA LEU A 11 1.41 -19.22 -31.62
C LEU A 11 1.31 -20.31 -32.69
N LEU A 12 2.09 -21.39 -32.59
CA LEU A 12 2.02 -22.54 -33.51
C LEU A 12 0.64 -23.22 -33.47
N ILE A 13 0.05 -23.37 -32.28
CA ILE A 13 -1.29 -23.94 -32.11
C ILE A 13 -2.33 -23.04 -32.77
N VAL A 14 -2.29 -21.73 -32.54
CA VAL A 14 -3.24 -20.76 -33.14
C VAL A 14 -3.11 -20.71 -34.66
N LEU A 15 -1.89 -20.65 -35.19
CA LEU A 15 -1.63 -20.72 -36.64
C LEU A 15 -2.13 -22.04 -37.24
N GLY A 16 -1.91 -23.16 -36.54
CA GLY A 16 -2.40 -24.47 -36.94
C GLY A 16 -3.93 -24.56 -36.95
N LEU A 17 -4.60 -23.99 -35.94
CA LEU A 17 -6.06 -23.90 -35.88
C LEU A 17 -6.62 -23.01 -37.00
N PHE A 18 -6.00 -21.86 -37.26
CA PHE A 18 -6.38 -20.99 -38.36
C PHE A 18 -6.26 -21.71 -39.70
N TRP A 19 -5.16 -22.43 -39.91
CA TRP A 19 -4.97 -23.25 -41.11
C TRP A 19 -6.05 -24.35 -41.22
N LEU A 20 -6.43 -24.96 -40.10
CA LEU A 20 -7.49 -25.97 -40.06
C LEU A 20 -8.86 -25.39 -40.46
N ILE A 21 -9.19 -24.16 -40.01
CA ILE A 21 -10.39 -23.43 -40.42
C ILE A 21 -10.35 -23.11 -41.92
N VAL A 22 -9.22 -22.64 -42.44
CA VAL A 22 -9.05 -22.37 -43.89
C VAL A 22 -9.29 -23.65 -44.71
N LEU A 23 -8.75 -24.79 -44.26
CA LEU A 23 -8.98 -26.09 -44.90
C LEU A 23 -10.44 -26.54 -44.82
N ALA A 24 -11.13 -26.25 -43.71
CA ALA A 24 -12.56 -26.53 -43.58
C ALA A 24 -13.39 -25.74 -44.59
N PHE A 25 -13.14 -24.44 -44.75
CA PHE A 25 -13.78 -23.60 -45.76
C PHE A 25 -13.50 -24.05 -47.20
N GLN A 26 -12.29 -24.53 -47.48
CA GLN A 26 -11.94 -25.09 -48.79
C GLN A 26 -12.71 -26.37 -49.12
N THR A 27 -13.13 -27.14 -48.12
CA THR A 27 -13.92 -28.36 -48.33
C THR A 27 -15.42 -28.08 -48.44
N SER A 28 -15.99 -27.26 -47.56
CA SER A 28 -17.37 -26.78 -47.68
C SER A 28 -17.63 -25.56 -46.81
N LEU A 29 -18.61 -24.75 -47.21
CA LEU A 29 -19.06 -23.60 -46.42
C LEU A 29 -19.64 -24.02 -45.06
N LEU A 30 -20.34 -25.17 -45.03
CA LEU A 30 -20.92 -25.74 -43.80
C LEU A 30 -19.84 -26.18 -42.80
N TRP A 31 -18.74 -26.77 -43.29
CA TRP A 31 -17.61 -27.14 -42.44
C TRP A 31 -16.86 -25.92 -41.92
N GLY A 32 -16.70 -24.87 -42.74
CA GLY A 32 -16.09 -23.62 -42.32
C GLY A 32 -16.85 -22.95 -41.18
N VAL A 33 -18.17 -22.76 -41.33
CA VAL A 33 -19.02 -22.17 -40.28
C VAL A 33 -19.11 -23.09 -39.05
N GLY A 34 -19.25 -24.40 -39.26
CA GLY A 34 -19.29 -25.38 -38.18
C GLY A 34 -18.00 -25.42 -37.36
N SER A 35 -16.84 -25.16 -37.97
CA SER A 35 -15.53 -25.23 -37.29
C SER A 35 -15.32 -24.17 -36.21
N PHE A 36 -16.15 -23.12 -36.14
CA PHE A 36 -16.15 -22.20 -35.01
C PHE A 36 -16.64 -22.86 -33.70
N LEU A 37 -17.36 -23.99 -33.81
CA LEU A 37 -17.79 -24.79 -32.67
C LEU A 37 -16.80 -25.95 -32.44
N PRO A 38 -16.20 -26.07 -31.24
CA PRO A 38 -15.22 -27.12 -30.91
C PRO A 38 -15.66 -28.56 -31.26
N PRO A 39 -16.90 -29.01 -31.00
CA PRO A 39 -17.29 -30.39 -31.30
C PRO A 39 -17.37 -30.69 -32.80
N ILE A 40 -17.73 -29.70 -33.64
CA ILE A 40 -17.83 -29.88 -35.09
C ILE A 40 -16.44 -29.86 -35.72
N LEU A 41 -15.50 -29.07 -35.17
CA LEU A 41 -14.08 -29.09 -35.55
C LEU A 41 -13.47 -30.49 -35.35
N LEU A 42 -13.75 -31.15 -34.23
CA LEU A 42 -13.31 -32.52 -33.98
C LEU A 42 -13.90 -33.51 -34.98
N LEU A 43 -15.19 -33.35 -35.31
CA LEU A 43 -15.87 -34.18 -36.31
C LEU A 43 -15.26 -34.00 -37.70
N PHE A 44 -14.89 -32.77 -38.08
CA PHE A 44 -14.17 -32.46 -39.32
C PHE A 44 -12.81 -33.17 -39.37
N ILE A 45 -12.04 -33.14 -38.27
CA ILE A 45 -10.73 -33.81 -38.20
C ILE A 45 -10.86 -35.32 -38.45
N VAL A 46 -11.85 -35.97 -37.83
CA VAL A 46 -12.08 -37.41 -37.99
C VAL A 46 -12.58 -37.75 -39.40
N ARG A 47 -13.54 -36.97 -39.92
CA ARG A 47 -14.19 -37.22 -41.22
C ARG A 47 -13.28 -36.87 -42.41
N CYS A 48 -12.51 -35.80 -42.30
CA CYS A 48 -11.67 -35.22 -43.36
C CYS A 48 -10.17 -35.33 -43.05
N TRP A 49 -9.76 -36.42 -42.39
CA TRP A 49 -8.39 -36.68 -41.94
C TRP A 49 -7.30 -36.46 -43.00
N LYS A 50 -7.54 -36.88 -44.25
CA LYS A 50 -6.56 -36.75 -45.34
C LYS A 50 -6.14 -35.30 -45.59
N ASN A 51 -7.06 -34.34 -45.41
CA ASN A 51 -6.80 -32.92 -45.59
C ASN A 51 -6.35 -32.26 -44.28
N ALA A 52 -6.95 -32.65 -43.15
CA ALA A 52 -6.67 -32.07 -41.84
C ALA A 52 -5.30 -32.47 -41.26
N ARG A 53 -4.73 -33.62 -41.64
CA ARG A 53 -3.50 -34.17 -41.05
C ARG A 53 -2.32 -33.20 -40.99
N LYS A 54 -2.15 -32.32 -41.99
CA LYS A 54 -1.02 -31.38 -42.04
C LYS A 54 -1.16 -30.31 -40.95
N ALA A 55 -2.36 -29.75 -40.81
CA ALA A 55 -2.67 -28.77 -39.77
C ALA A 55 -2.62 -29.41 -38.38
N VAL A 56 -3.13 -30.65 -38.22
CA VAL A 56 -3.09 -31.38 -36.95
C VAL A 56 -1.65 -31.67 -36.50
N VAL A 57 -0.76 -32.08 -37.41
CA VAL A 57 0.66 -32.27 -37.08
C VAL A 57 1.32 -30.95 -36.67
N PHE A 58 0.95 -29.84 -37.30
CA PHE A 58 1.46 -28.51 -36.96
C PHE A 58 1.00 -28.05 -35.57
N ILE A 59 -0.27 -28.30 -35.22
CA ILE A 59 -0.81 -28.08 -33.87
C ILE A 59 -0.08 -28.97 -32.85
N ALA A 60 0.09 -30.25 -33.15
CA ALA A 60 0.81 -31.20 -32.29
C ALA A 60 2.28 -30.77 -32.03
N LEU A 61 2.93 -30.20 -33.05
CA LEU A 61 4.28 -29.66 -32.92
C LEU A 61 4.34 -28.47 -31.95
N GLY A 62 3.28 -27.66 -31.86
CA GLY A 62 3.18 -26.54 -30.90
C GLY A 62 2.99 -26.98 -29.45
N PHE A 63 2.42 -28.16 -29.19
CA PHE A 63 2.28 -28.70 -27.83
C PHE A 63 3.62 -29.07 -27.18
N ILE A 64 4.62 -29.46 -27.98
CA ILE A 64 5.95 -29.82 -27.48
C ILE A 64 6.64 -28.64 -26.75
N PRO A 65 6.88 -27.47 -27.39
CA PRO A 65 7.46 -26.32 -26.71
C PRO A 65 6.54 -25.75 -25.63
N LEU A 66 5.22 -25.88 -25.75
CA LEU A 66 4.27 -25.48 -24.73
C LEU A 66 4.48 -26.28 -23.43
N ILE A 67 4.49 -27.61 -23.50
CA ILE A 67 4.69 -28.49 -22.34
C ILE A 67 6.08 -28.30 -21.74
N VAL A 68 7.11 -28.21 -22.58
CA VAL A 68 8.49 -27.94 -22.12
C VAL A 68 8.59 -26.57 -21.46
N GLY A 69 7.94 -25.55 -22.01
CA GLY A 69 7.89 -24.21 -21.43
C GLY A 69 7.18 -24.16 -20.07
N ILE A 70 6.04 -24.84 -19.94
CA ILE A 70 5.27 -24.92 -18.67
C ILE A 70 6.05 -25.72 -17.63
N THR A 71 6.64 -26.86 -17.98
CA THR A 71 7.44 -27.67 -17.05
C THR A 71 8.70 -26.94 -16.60
N GLN A 72 9.39 -26.23 -17.50
CA GLN A 72 10.51 -25.37 -17.13
C GLN A 72 10.05 -24.23 -16.21
N LEU A 73 8.91 -23.61 -16.49
CA LEU A 73 8.35 -22.57 -15.63
C LEU A 73 8.00 -23.13 -14.24
N ALA A 74 7.32 -24.27 -14.16
CA ALA A 74 6.98 -24.91 -12.90
C ALA A 74 8.21 -25.33 -12.07
N SER A 75 9.32 -25.68 -12.74
CA SER A 75 10.58 -26.00 -12.06
C SER A 75 11.30 -24.79 -11.46
N ILE A 76 11.06 -23.60 -12.01
CA ILE A 76 11.70 -22.34 -11.57
C ILE A 76 10.77 -21.61 -10.58
N ASP A 77 9.48 -21.60 -10.86
CA ASP A 77 8.44 -20.88 -10.13
C ASP A 77 7.10 -21.62 -10.30
N SER A 78 6.78 -22.51 -9.36
CA SER A 78 5.56 -23.32 -9.35
C SER A 78 4.29 -22.44 -9.28
N ASN A 79 4.36 -21.33 -8.57
CA ASN A 79 3.23 -20.43 -8.37
C ASN A 79 2.83 -19.75 -9.68
N ARG A 80 3.80 -19.33 -10.50
CA ARG A 80 3.50 -18.78 -11.84
C ARG A 80 2.88 -19.79 -12.79
N ALA A 81 3.30 -21.06 -12.73
CA ALA A 81 2.71 -22.11 -13.55
C ALA A 81 1.26 -22.38 -13.14
N GLU A 82 0.98 -22.41 -11.84
CA GLU A 82 -0.37 -22.54 -11.30
C GLU A 82 -1.24 -21.34 -11.64
N ALA A 83 -0.72 -20.10 -11.56
CA ALA A 83 -1.43 -18.90 -11.96
C ALA A 83 -1.82 -18.88 -13.45
N LEU A 84 -0.93 -19.36 -14.34
CA LEU A 84 -1.22 -19.49 -15.76
C LEU A 84 -2.29 -20.57 -16.04
N LEU A 85 -2.25 -21.70 -15.33
CA LEU A 85 -3.17 -22.82 -15.52
C LEU A 85 -4.55 -22.59 -14.90
N SER A 86 -4.59 -21.93 -13.73
CA SER A 86 -5.82 -21.56 -13.03
C SER A 86 -6.56 -20.41 -13.69
N LEU A 87 -5.98 -19.79 -14.73
CA LEU A 87 -6.50 -18.58 -15.37
C LEU A 87 -6.68 -17.43 -14.37
N SER A 88 -5.91 -17.40 -13.28
CA SER A 88 -6.01 -16.33 -12.28
C SER A 88 -5.67 -14.96 -12.85
N TRP A 89 -4.80 -14.90 -13.86
CA TRP A 89 -4.55 -13.68 -14.65
C TRP A 89 -5.77 -13.15 -15.42
N LEU A 90 -6.78 -14.00 -15.67
CA LEU A 90 -8.05 -13.62 -16.28
C LEU A 90 -9.08 -13.14 -15.24
N GLN A 91 -8.89 -13.51 -13.98
CA GLN A 91 -9.74 -13.10 -12.85
C GLN A 91 -9.41 -11.67 -12.37
N GLY A 92 -8.47 -10.99 -13.04
CA GLY A 92 -7.91 -9.74 -12.52
C GLY A 92 -7.19 -9.99 -11.20
N THR A 93 -6.48 -9.00 -10.70
CA THR A 93 -5.92 -9.05 -9.35
C THR A 93 -7.01 -8.84 -8.28
N ASP A 94 -8.28 -9.09 -8.64
CA ASP A 94 -9.48 -8.50 -8.06
C ASP A 94 -10.15 -9.38 -7.00
N ASP A 95 -9.84 -10.68 -6.94
CA ASP A 95 -10.56 -11.60 -6.04
C ASP A 95 -9.99 -11.66 -4.60
N ALA A 96 -8.83 -11.07 -4.34
CA ALA A 96 -8.17 -11.13 -3.03
C ALA A 96 -8.38 -9.86 -2.17
N GLN A 97 -8.64 -8.70 -2.78
CA GLN A 97 -9.06 -7.50 -2.05
C GLN A 97 -10.59 -7.47 -1.99
N SER A 98 -11.08 -8.40 -1.17
CA SER A 98 -12.44 -8.55 -0.64
C SER A 98 -13.43 -7.51 -1.15
N LYS A 99 -14.42 -7.96 -1.91
CA LYS A 99 -15.67 -7.28 -2.27
C LYS A 99 -16.20 -6.42 -1.10
N VAL A 100 -15.67 -5.21 -0.98
CA VAL A 100 -15.95 -4.32 0.15
C VAL A 100 -17.39 -3.89 0.00
N GLN A 101 -18.21 -4.20 1.00
CA GLN A 101 -19.63 -3.90 0.95
C GLN A 101 -19.83 -2.45 1.38
N ILE A 102 -19.59 -1.52 0.45
CA ILE A 102 -19.77 -0.09 0.68
C ILE A 102 -21.17 0.30 0.21
N SER A 103 -21.99 0.76 1.16
CA SER A 103 -23.30 1.35 0.89
C SER A 103 -23.25 2.85 1.15
N LEU A 104 -22.31 3.52 0.48
CA LEU A 104 -22.11 4.96 0.54
C LEU A 104 -22.70 5.62 -0.70
N ALA A 105 -23.52 6.65 -0.49
CA ALA A 105 -24.03 7.49 -1.56
C ALA A 105 -23.67 8.95 -1.30
N GLY A 106 -23.27 9.65 -2.36
CA GLY A 106 -23.02 11.07 -2.28
C GLY A 106 -22.50 11.66 -3.56
N GLU A 107 -21.86 12.81 -3.42
CA GLU A 107 -21.27 13.56 -4.51
C GLU A 107 -19.88 14.08 -4.13
N ILE A 108 -18.98 14.09 -5.10
CA ILE A 108 -17.71 14.82 -5.07
C ILE A 108 -17.74 15.84 -6.20
N TYR A 109 -17.58 17.11 -5.86
CA TYR A 109 -17.61 18.22 -6.82
C TYR A 109 -18.87 18.25 -7.70
N GLY A 110 -20.02 17.87 -7.14
CA GLY A 110 -21.31 17.80 -7.82
C GLY A 110 -21.47 16.61 -8.77
N GLN A 111 -20.53 15.67 -8.79
CA GLN A 111 -20.66 14.40 -9.51
C GLN A 111 -20.98 13.29 -8.54
N SER A 112 -21.85 12.35 -8.94
CA SER A 112 -22.18 11.18 -8.11
C SER A 112 -20.91 10.41 -7.75
N PHE A 113 -20.76 10.06 -6.48
CA PHE A 113 -19.64 9.28 -5.96
C PHE A 113 -20.16 7.99 -5.34
N LYS A 114 -19.67 6.86 -5.84
CA LYS A 114 -20.01 5.50 -5.41
C LYS A 114 -18.74 4.67 -5.28
N PRO A 115 -18.01 4.79 -4.17
CA PRO A 115 -16.78 4.06 -3.97
C PRO A 115 -17.04 2.55 -3.91
N HIS A 116 -16.17 1.78 -4.53
CA HIS A 116 -16.15 0.32 -4.44
C HIS A 116 -14.93 -0.21 -3.69
N TYR A 117 -14.00 0.69 -3.35
CA TYR A 117 -12.81 0.38 -2.58
C TYR A 117 -12.69 1.34 -1.39
N GLY A 118 -12.28 0.80 -0.25
CA GLY A 118 -12.11 1.54 0.99
C GLY A 118 -11.01 0.95 1.87
N GLU A 119 -10.05 1.76 2.29
CA GLU A 119 -8.97 1.37 3.21
C GLU A 119 -8.80 2.41 4.33
N LEU A 120 -8.36 1.96 5.52
CA LEU A 120 -7.91 2.79 6.62
C LEU A 120 -6.58 2.22 7.12
N ILE A 121 -5.48 2.73 6.59
CA ILE A 121 -4.11 2.24 6.84
C ILE A 121 -3.23 3.42 7.21
N ASP A 122 -2.37 3.25 8.21
CA ASP A 122 -1.43 4.29 8.68
C ASP A 122 -2.10 5.63 9.04
N GLY A 123 -3.35 5.58 9.51
CA GLY A 123 -4.13 6.75 9.86
C GLY A 123 -4.70 7.52 8.68
N VAL A 124 -4.65 6.97 7.46
CA VAL A 124 -5.26 7.56 6.28
C VAL A 124 -6.44 6.70 5.84
N LEU A 125 -7.64 7.28 5.86
CA LEU A 125 -8.84 6.69 5.29
C LEU A 125 -8.89 7.06 3.81
N VAL A 126 -9.03 6.08 2.92
CA VAL A 126 -9.17 6.30 1.48
C VAL A 126 -10.44 5.62 1.00
N LEU A 127 -11.26 6.36 0.25
CA LEU A 127 -12.40 5.83 -0.51
C LEU A 127 -12.17 6.13 -1.98
N ARG A 128 -12.26 5.11 -2.83
CA ARG A 128 -11.96 5.24 -4.25
C ARG A 128 -13.10 4.73 -5.14
N GLU A 129 -13.35 5.50 -6.19
CA GLU A 129 -14.17 5.10 -7.32
C GLU A 129 -13.34 5.15 -8.61
N GLY A 130 -13.21 4.00 -9.26
CA GLY A 130 -12.49 3.80 -10.51
C GLY A 130 -11.60 2.57 -10.42
N ASN A 131 -11.24 1.99 -11.56
CA ASN A 131 -10.40 0.79 -11.61
C ASN A 131 -8.94 1.13 -11.21
N ASP A 132 -8.18 0.12 -10.78
CA ASP A 132 -6.82 0.26 -10.22
C ASP A 132 -5.79 1.03 -11.06
N PHE A 133 -6.03 1.20 -12.36
CA PHE A 133 -5.13 1.96 -13.23
C PHE A 133 -5.29 3.48 -13.14
N PHE A 134 -6.51 3.99 -12.89
CA PHE A 134 -6.78 5.42 -12.71
C PHE A 134 -8.03 5.61 -11.83
N ALA A 135 -7.85 6.17 -10.63
CA ALA A 135 -8.97 6.62 -9.80
C ALA A 135 -9.69 7.77 -10.50
N GLN A 136 -10.99 7.60 -10.78
CA GLN A 136 -11.80 8.67 -11.37
C GLN A 136 -12.14 9.71 -10.30
N ARG A 137 -12.41 9.25 -9.08
CA ARG A 137 -12.69 10.06 -7.89
C ARG A 137 -12.12 9.37 -6.67
N GLU A 138 -11.47 10.14 -5.80
CA GLU A 138 -10.91 9.63 -4.55
C GLU A 138 -11.16 10.64 -3.43
N LEU A 139 -11.49 10.11 -2.25
CA LEU A 139 -11.51 10.86 -1.01
C LEU A 139 -10.42 10.27 -0.11
N ARG A 140 -9.58 11.14 0.44
CA ARG A 140 -8.58 10.79 1.45
C ARG A 140 -8.83 11.61 2.70
N ILE A 141 -8.78 10.98 3.87
CA ILE A 141 -8.88 11.65 5.17
C ILE A 141 -7.67 11.23 5.99
N ALA A 142 -6.73 12.15 6.18
CA ALA A 142 -5.59 11.94 7.06
C ALA A 142 -6.01 12.26 8.51
N LEU A 143 -6.07 11.23 9.34
CA LEU A 143 -6.39 11.32 10.75
C LEU A 143 -5.12 11.66 11.55
N PRO A 144 -5.19 12.54 12.56
CA PRO A 144 -4.08 12.77 13.47
C PRO A 144 -3.63 11.47 14.15
N SER A 145 -2.32 11.28 14.31
CA SER A 145 -1.74 10.07 14.93
C SER A 145 -2.20 9.82 16.38
N SER A 146 -2.72 10.85 17.06
CA SER A 146 -3.35 10.71 18.37
C SER A 146 -4.72 9.99 18.34
N MET A 147 -5.37 9.93 17.18
CA MET A 147 -6.70 9.36 16.98
C MET A 147 -6.67 7.91 16.45
N VAL A 148 -5.54 7.45 15.91
CA VAL A 148 -5.38 6.11 15.34
C VAL A 148 -4.22 5.40 16.02
N GLY A 149 -4.52 4.35 16.78
CA GLY A 149 -3.53 3.49 17.43
C GLY A 149 -3.61 2.03 16.96
N LYS A 150 -2.51 1.28 17.06
CA LYS A 150 -2.42 -0.13 16.61
C LYS A 150 -3.52 -1.06 17.18
N ASN A 151 -4.04 -0.76 18.37
CA ASN A 151 -5.04 -1.57 19.08
C ASN A 151 -6.45 -0.94 19.10
N LEU A 152 -6.76 -0.05 18.16
CA LEU A 152 -8.07 0.59 18.09
C LEU A 152 -9.17 -0.44 17.77
N GLN A 153 -10.15 -0.59 18.67
CA GLN A 153 -11.31 -1.49 18.49
C GLN A 153 -12.50 -0.78 17.84
N ALA A 154 -12.61 0.53 18.04
CA ALA A 154 -13.62 1.36 17.42
C ALA A 154 -13.03 2.76 17.15
N LEU A 155 -13.32 3.32 15.99
CA LEU A 155 -12.98 4.69 15.61
C LEU A 155 -14.25 5.53 15.62
N ARG A 156 -14.37 6.39 16.63
CA ARG A 156 -15.46 7.37 16.74
C ARG A 156 -14.89 8.77 16.65
N LEU A 157 -15.36 9.53 15.68
CA LEU A 157 -14.89 10.89 15.44
C LEU A 157 -16.04 11.77 14.96
N ASP A 158 -16.26 12.84 15.71
CA ASP A 158 -17.18 13.93 15.35
C ASP A 158 -16.38 15.22 15.19
N VAL A 159 -16.49 15.83 14.02
CA VAL A 159 -15.91 17.14 13.71
C VAL A 159 -17.00 18.04 13.18
N LEU A 160 -17.13 19.23 13.77
CA LEU A 160 -18.03 20.28 13.35
C LEU A 160 -17.26 21.44 12.68
N PRO A 161 -17.93 22.26 11.85
CA PRO A 161 -17.26 23.31 11.09
C PRO A 161 -16.52 24.37 11.92
N GLN A 162 -16.90 24.55 13.18
CA GLN A 162 -16.34 25.55 14.10
C GLN A 162 -15.27 24.99 15.03
N ASP A 163 -15.04 23.67 14.99
CA ASP A 163 -14.04 23.04 15.83
C ASP A 163 -12.63 23.53 15.44
N ALA A 164 -11.74 23.52 16.43
CA ALA A 164 -10.36 23.98 16.28
C ALA A 164 -9.41 23.02 16.97
N GLY A 165 -8.16 22.96 16.50
CA GLY A 165 -7.11 22.10 17.05
C GLY A 165 -6.58 21.12 16.00
N LEU A 166 -6.23 19.92 16.47
CA LEU A 166 -5.76 18.81 15.63
C LEU A 166 -6.97 18.14 14.98
N LEU A 167 -7.39 18.65 13.83
CA LEU A 167 -8.46 18.09 13.02
C LEU A 167 -7.88 17.24 11.87
N PRO A 168 -8.66 16.28 11.35
CA PRO A 168 -8.29 15.58 10.11
C PRO A 168 -8.07 16.51 8.92
N ASP A 169 -7.20 16.11 8.01
CA ASP A 169 -7.08 16.75 6.71
C ASP A 169 -7.86 15.94 5.68
N ILE A 170 -8.81 16.59 5.02
CA ILE A 170 -9.58 15.97 3.93
C ILE A 170 -8.97 16.37 2.61
N GLU A 171 -8.78 15.42 1.72
CA GLU A 171 -8.36 15.63 0.35
C GLU A 171 -9.37 14.97 -0.59
N ILE A 172 -9.89 15.75 -1.53
CA ILE A 172 -10.75 15.25 -2.60
C ILE A 172 -10.00 15.33 -3.91
N MET A 173 -10.06 14.26 -4.68
CA MET A 173 -9.49 14.15 -6.01
C MET A 173 -10.61 13.77 -6.99
N TRP A 174 -10.65 14.43 -8.15
CA TRP A 174 -11.61 14.12 -9.21
C TRP A 174 -10.99 14.36 -10.58
N MET A 175 -11.43 13.57 -11.56
CA MET A 175 -11.07 13.72 -12.97
C MET A 175 -12.26 14.29 -13.75
N LEU A 176 -12.05 15.39 -14.48
CA LEU A 176 -13.05 15.94 -15.38
C LEU A 176 -12.98 15.22 -16.75
N PRO A 177 -14.10 14.98 -17.44
CA PRO A 177 -14.11 14.26 -18.72
C PRO A 177 -13.23 14.86 -19.82
N GLU A 178 -12.91 16.15 -19.73
CA GLU A 178 -12.14 16.91 -20.71
C GLU A 178 -10.66 17.09 -20.31
N GLN A 179 -10.24 16.54 -19.16
CA GLN A 179 -8.87 16.67 -18.64
C GLN A 179 -8.15 15.33 -18.59
N ASP A 180 -6.87 15.33 -18.96
CA ASP A 180 -6.00 14.15 -18.89
C ASP A 180 -5.41 13.92 -17.48
N LEU A 181 -5.54 14.89 -16.57
CA LEU A 181 -4.98 14.84 -15.23
C LEU A 181 -6.07 15.10 -14.18
N PRO A 182 -6.03 14.41 -13.03
CA PRO A 182 -6.95 14.67 -11.94
C PRO A 182 -6.64 15.98 -11.23
N GLU A 183 -7.68 16.65 -10.74
CA GLU A 183 -7.55 17.78 -9.82
C GLU A 183 -7.67 17.28 -8.37
N ALA A 184 -6.87 17.87 -7.47
CA ALA A 184 -6.92 17.58 -6.04
C ALA A 184 -7.09 18.87 -5.22
N ARG A 185 -7.87 18.80 -4.15
CA ARG A 185 -8.04 19.88 -3.16
C ARG A 185 -7.94 19.33 -1.75
N ARG A 186 -7.14 20.01 -0.92
CA ARG A 186 -7.05 19.76 0.51
C ARG A 186 -7.89 20.76 1.31
N ILE A 187 -8.63 20.24 2.27
CA ILE A 187 -9.56 20.95 3.16
C ILE A 187 -9.18 20.57 4.59
N SER A 188 -8.69 21.55 5.34
CA SER A 188 -8.24 21.34 6.73
C SER A 188 -9.22 21.85 7.78
N ARG A 189 -10.34 22.49 7.38
CA ARG A 189 -11.34 23.07 8.31
C ARG A 189 -12.67 23.38 7.63
N GLY A 190 -13.69 23.68 8.44
CA GLY A 190 -14.98 24.19 7.96
C GLY A 190 -15.89 23.12 7.35
N TYR A 191 -15.62 21.85 7.64
CA TYR A 191 -16.39 20.69 7.20
C TYR A 191 -17.06 20.02 8.40
N THR A 192 -18.02 19.15 8.11
CA THR A 192 -18.58 18.22 9.10
C THR A 192 -18.13 16.81 8.75
N LEU A 193 -17.56 16.09 9.72
CA LEU A 193 -17.18 14.69 9.58
C LEU A 193 -17.73 13.90 10.78
N HIS A 194 -18.43 12.82 10.50
CA HIS A 194 -18.84 11.84 11.50
C HIS A 194 -18.39 10.46 11.04
N LEU A 195 -17.67 9.77 11.92
CA LEU A 195 -17.23 8.39 11.76
C LEU A 195 -17.66 7.63 13.02
N ASP A 196 -18.38 6.52 12.87
CA ASP A 196 -18.58 5.52 13.92
C ASP A 196 -18.30 4.14 13.34
N LEU A 197 -17.04 3.72 13.44
CA LEU A 197 -16.54 2.50 12.83
C LEU A 197 -16.13 1.50 13.90
N GLN A 198 -16.48 0.23 13.72
CA GLN A 198 -16.16 -0.87 14.64
C GLN A 198 -15.28 -1.90 13.94
N LYS A 199 -14.28 -2.40 14.67
CA LYS A 199 -13.38 -3.42 14.14
C LYS A 199 -14.13 -4.74 13.96
N GLN A 200 -14.02 -5.33 12.79
CA GLN A 200 -14.58 -6.62 12.43
C GLN A 200 -13.48 -7.53 11.85
N LEU A 201 -13.50 -8.80 12.27
CA LEU A 201 -12.55 -9.80 11.76
C LEU A 201 -12.78 -10.07 10.25
N PRO A 202 -11.72 -10.43 9.50
CA PRO A 202 -10.32 -10.52 9.93
C PRO A 202 -9.61 -9.15 10.02
N ASN A 203 -9.88 -8.23 9.09
CA ASN A 203 -9.13 -6.98 8.95
C ASN A 203 -9.99 -5.80 8.48
N PHE A 204 -11.23 -5.67 8.96
CA PHE A 204 -12.16 -4.61 8.53
C PHE A 204 -12.49 -3.62 9.65
N PHE A 205 -12.79 -2.38 9.26
CA PHE A 205 -13.62 -1.45 10.02
C PHE A 205 -14.95 -1.28 9.29
N VAL A 206 -16.07 -1.43 10.01
CA VAL A 206 -17.43 -1.29 9.45
C VAL A 206 -18.22 -0.30 10.28
N GLY A 207 -18.96 0.59 9.61
CA GLY A 207 -19.94 1.42 10.27
C GLY A 207 -20.28 2.70 9.51
N ASP A 208 -20.78 3.68 10.26
CA ASP A 208 -21.36 4.90 9.71
C ASP A 208 -20.30 5.91 9.29
N PHE A 209 -20.51 6.47 8.11
CA PHE A 209 -19.70 7.52 7.52
C PHE A 209 -20.58 8.68 7.07
N HIS A 210 -20.22 9.90 7.47
CA HIS A 210 -20.87 11.11 6.99
C HIS A 210 -19.85 12.23 6.81
N LEU A 211 -19.81 12.81 5.62
CA LEU A 211 -18.94 13.94 5.29
C LEU A 211 -19.72 15.00 4.52
N VAL A 212 -19.61 16.24 4.98
CA VAL A 212 -20.13 17.43 4.28
C VAL A 212 -19.06 18.50 4.23
N LEU A 213 -18.68 18.90 3.01
CA LEU A 213 -17.72 19.98 2.77
C LEU A 213 -18.43 21.34 2.58
N PRO A 214 -17.69 22.46 2.67
CA PRO A 214 -18.23 23.78 2.34
C PRO A 214 -18.95 23.82 0.98
N PRO A 215 -20.03 24.63 0.82
CA PRO A 215 -20.92 24.59 -0.34
C PRO A 215 -20.25 24.75 -1.71
N HIS A 216 -19.13 25.46 -1.78
CA HIS A 216 -18.40 25.67 -3.04
C HIS A 216 -17.77 24.39 -3.59
N PHE A 217 -17.54 23.38 -2.75
CA PHE A 217 -17.05 22.07 -3.19
C PHE A 217 -18.16 21.13 -3.65
N LYS A 218 -19.46 21.44 -3.42
CA LYS A 218 -20.58 20.56 -3.80
C LYS A 218 -20.33 19.09 -3.46
N THR A 219 -19.86 18.84 -2.24
CA THR A 219 -19.43 17.50 -1.80
C THR A 219 -20.14 17.15 -0.51
N SER A 220 -20.97 16.13 -0.58
CA SER A 220 -21.69 15.57 0.56
C SER A 220 -21.91 14.09 0.33
N MET A 221 -21.58 13.26 1.31
CA MET A 221 -21.76 11.81 1.22
C MET A 221 -22.07 11.21 2.57
N SER A 222 -22.94 10.21 2.59
CA SER A 222 -23.39 9.54 3.80
C SER A 222 -23.70 8.09 3.51
N GLY A 223 -23.53 7.23 4.50
CA GLY A 223 -23.89 5.83 4.41
C GLY A 223 -22.98 4.95 5.24
N GLU A 224 -23.01 3.66 4.94
CA GLU A 224 -22.21 2.66 5.63
C GLU A 224 -20.98 2.32 4.78
N VAL A 225 -19.82 2.29 5.43
CA VAL A 225 -18.55 1.93 4.80
C VAL A 225 -17.96 0.71 5.48
N GLN A 226 -17.33 -0.13 4.67
CA GLN A 226 -16.41 -1.15 5.12
C GLN A 226 -15.01 -0.74 4.63
N LEU A 227 -14.00 -0.79 5.49
CA LEU A 227 -12.65 -0.33 5.20
C LEU A 227 -11.66 -1.44 5.58
N VAL A 228 -10.74 -1.79 4.68
CA VAL A 228 -9.64 -2.70 5.02
C VAL A 228 -8.61 -2.00 5.92
N THR A 229 -8.06 -2.72 6.89
CA THR A 229 -7.12 -2.17 7.89
C THR A 229 -5.66 -2.52 7.63
N ASP A 230 -5.44 -3.48 6.73
CA ASP A 230 -4.14 -3.88 6.23
C ASP A 230 -4.32 -4.42 4.80
N ARG A 231 -3.19 -4.68 4.15
CA ARG A 231 -3.15 -5.27 2.80
C ARG A 231 -2.78 -6.75 2.85
N LEU A 232 -3.08 -7.44 3.95
CA LEU A 232 -2.77 -8.85 4.12
C LEU A 232 -3.83 -9.71 3.44
N HIS A 233 -3.39 -10.84 2.89
CA HIS A 233 -4.28 -11.86 2.38
C HIS A 233 -4.66 -12.82 3.51
N TYR A 234 -5.95 -13.18 3.62
CA TYR A 234 -6.45 -14.03 4.68
C TYR A 234 -7.12 -15.29 4.12
N ILE A 235 -6.84 -16.43 4.74
CA ILE A 235 -7.51 -17.71 4.51
C ILE A 235 -8.01 -18.22 5.86
N GLU A 236 -9.30 -18.54 5.97
CA GLU A 236 -9.90 -19.02 7.23
C GLU A 236 -9.64 -18.12 8.46
N ASN A 237 -9.61 -16.79 8.24
CA ASN A 237 -9.27 -15.75 9.23
C ASN A 237 -7.81 -15.74 9.73
N GLU A 238 -6.92 -16.53 9.14
CA GLU A 238 -5.49 -16.47 9.38
C GLU A 238 -4.76 -15.82 8.20
N VAL A 239 -3.62 -15.18 8.49
CA VAL A 239 -2.80 -14.54 7.44
C VAL A 239 -2.20 -15.62 6.55
N ASP A 240 -2.45 -15.53 5.25
CA ASP A 240 -1.87 -16.41 4.25
C ASP A 240 -0.40 -16.06 4.00
N ARG A 241 0.49 -16.81 4.68
CA ARG A 241 1.94 -16.69 4.53
C ARG A 241 2.44 -17.24 3.19
N HIS A 242 1.62 -17.90 2.39
CA HIS A 242 1.99 -18.42 1.07
C HIS A 242 1.72 -17.41 -0.04
N TYR A 243 0.94 -16.35 0.23
CA TYR A 243 0.69 -15.28 -0.73
C TYR A 243 1.95 -14.42 -0.97
N ASP A 244 2.29 -14.22 -2.25
CA ASP A 244 3.47 -13.46 -2.67
C ASP A 244 3.15 -11.96 -2.73
N ALA A 245 3.25 -11.29 -1.58
CA ALA A 245 3.06 -9.84 -1.45
C ALA A 245 4.05 -9.19 -0.47
N ILE A 246 4.25 -7.89 -0.64
CA ILE A 246 5.09 -7.06 0.24
C ILE A 246 4.54 -7.09 1.66
N SER A 247 3.22 -6.93 1.80
CA SER A 247 2.50 -6.97 3.07
C SER A 247 2.73 -8.29 3.81
N THR A 248 2.76 -9.43 3.09
CA THR A 248 3.08 -10.73 3.68
C THR A 248 4.50 -10.77 4.24
N LEU A 249 5.49 -10.21 3.51
CA LEU A 249 6.86 -10.13 4.00
C LEU A 249 6.99 -9.20 5.21
N GLU A 250 6.35 -8.03 5.17
CA GLU A 250 6.28 -7.09 6.29
C GLU A 250 5.72 -7.76 7.55
N TYR A 251 4.62 -8.50 7.41
CA TYR A 251 4.02 -9.25 8.50
C TYR A 251 4.96 -10.31 9.08
N VAL A 252 5.61 -11.11 8.22
CA VAL A 252 6.58 -12.13 8.66
C VAL A 252 7.79 -11.51 9.34
N LEU A 253 8.28 -10.37 8.85
CA LEU A 253 9.40 -9.64 9.43
C LEU A 253 9.04 -8.99 10.77
N GLU A 254 7.86 -8.35 10.87
CA GLU A 254 7.38 -7.76 12.12
C GLU A 254 7.22 -8.86 13.18
N ASP A 255 6.54 -9.97 12.87
CA ASP A 255 6.41 -11.14 13.75
C ASP A 255 7.77 -11.69 14.20
N TYR A 256 8.71 -11.89 13.26
CA TYR A 256 10.06 -12.36 13.57
C TYR A 256 10.81 -11.39 14.51
N LEU A 257 10.77 -10.09 14.23
CA LEU A 257 11.48 -9.09 15.03
C LEU A 257 10.84 -8.92 16.41
N GLN A 258 9.52 -8.97 16.50
CA GLN A 258 8.80 -8.95 17.78
C GLN A 258 9.20 -10.13 18.66
N ARG A 259 9.26 -11.35 18.09
CA ARG A 259 9.71 -12.55 18.80
C ARG A 259 11.19 -12.51 19.15
N ARG A 260 12.04 -12.06 18.23
CA ARG A 260 13.50 -11.93 18.43
C ARG A 260 13.87 -10.94 19.55
N PHE A 261 13.14 -9.83 19.64
CA PHE A 261 13.40 -8.78 20.64
C PHE A 261 12.45 -8.81 21.84
N ALA A 262 11.53 -9.79 21.88
CA ALA A 262 10.52 -9.93 22.91
C ALA A 262 9.77 -8.62 23.22
N THR A 263 9.27 -7.95 22.17
CA THR A 263 8.52 -6.69 22.30
C THR A 263 7.51 -6.51 21.17
N GLU A 264 6.35 -5.95 21.47
CA GLU A 264 5.33 -5.54 20.47
C GLU A 264 5.68 -4.21 19.80
N ASN A 265 6.61 -3.44 20.38
CA ASN A 265 7.01 -2.13 19.87
C ASN A 265 8.09 -2.27 18.80
N VAL A 266 7.70 -2.91 17.70
CA VAL A 266 8.47 -3.00 16.48
C VAL A 266 7.73 -2.23 15.38
N VAL A 267 8.46 -1.39 14.66
CA VAL A 267 7.99 -0.74 13.43
C VAL A 267 9.05 -0.97 12.37
N VAL A 268 8.68 -1.72 11.33
CA VAL A 268 9.56 -1.98 10.19
C VAL A 268 9.52 -0.75 9.28
N GLU A 269 10.69 -0.23 8.89
CA GLU A 269 10.76 0.84 7.88
C GLU A 269 10.52 0.25 6.49
N PRO A 270 9.96 1.02 5.54
CA PRO A 270 9.83 0.59 4.16
C PRO A 270 11.17 0.09 3.61
N PHE A 271 11.17 -1.10 3.02
CA PHE A 271 12.35 -1.73 2.44
C PHE A 271 12.25 -1.80 0.92
N GLU A 272 13.38 -2.02 0.26
CA GLU A 272 13.41 -2.21 -1.18
C GLU A 272 12.60 -3.44 -1.58
N VAL A 273 11.57 -3.20 -2.38
CA VAL A 273 10.67 -4.25 -2.87
C VAL A 273 11.40 -5.10 -3.90
N PRO A 274 11.44 -6.43 -3.74
CA PRO A 274 12.00 -7.30 -4.76
C PRO A 274 11.12 -7.25 -6.02
N ALA A 275 11.73 -7.05 -7.20
CA ALA A 275 11.02 -7.08 -8.47
C ALA A 275 10.34 -8.44 -8.75
N VAL A 276 10.88 -9.50 -8.15
CA VAL A 276 10.32 -10.86 -8.18
C VAL A 276 10.53 -11.51 -6.81
N PHE A 277 9.47 -12.10 -6.25
CA PHE A 277 9.52 -12.89 -5.03
C PHE A 277 10.15 -14.26 -5.30
N SER A 278 11.48 -14.32 -5.45
CA SER A 278 12.23 -15.55 -5.71
C SER A 278 13.04 -15.97 -4.47
N PRO A 279 12.51 -16.88 -3.63
CA PRO A 279 13.24 -17.40 -2.48
C PRO A 279 14.30 -18.43 -2.90
N PRO A 280 15.43 -18.56 -2.18
CA PRO A 280 15.82 -17.76 -1.02
C PRO A 280 16.46 -16.42 -1.42
N PHE A 281 16.23 -15.37 -0.63
CA PHE A 281 16.93 -14.11 -0.82
C PHE A 281 17.30 -13.46 0.52
N THR A 282 18.32 -12.61 0.51
CA THR A 282 18.77 -11.87 1.70
C THR A 282 18.44 -10.39 1.52
N MET A 283 17.95 -9.76 2.58
CA MET A 283 17.65 -8.34 2.59
C MET A 283 18.08 -7.69 3.91
N ALA A 284 18.44 -6.42 3.84
CA ALA A 284 18.69 -5.61 5.03
C ALA A 284 17.38 -4.92 5.42
N VAL A 285 16.88 -5.23 6.62
CA VAL A 285 15.64 -4.68 7.16
C VAL A 285 16.01 -3.70 8.25
N THR A 286 15.57 -2.46 8.12
CA THR A 286 15.70 -1.46 9.17
C THR A 286 14.38 -1.37 9.94
N ALA A 287 14.44 -1.43 11.26
CA ALA A 287 13.28 -1.36 12.12
C ALA A 287 13.57 -0.58 13.40
N TYR A 288 12.57 0.13 13.91
CA TYR A 288 12.60 0.69 15.26
C TYR A 288 12.16 -0.36 16.25
N VAL A 289 13.06 -0.76 17.13
CA VAL A 289 12.79 -1.69 18.23
C VAL A 289 12.97 -0.90 19.52
N LEU A 290 11.89 -0.74 20.30
CA LEU A 290 11.88 0.11 21.50
C LEU A 290 12.37 1.55 21.21
N GLY A 291 12.04 2.08 20.03
CA GLY A 291 12.44 3.43 19.60
C GLY A 291 13.90 3.56 19.16
N GLN A 292 14.68 2.46 19.14
CA GLN A 292 16.04 2.44 18.58
C GLN A 292 16.01 1.85 17.18
N GLN A 293 16.56 2.59 16.21
CA GLN A 293 16.75 2.08 14.86
C GLN A 293 17.78 0.97 14.85
N ARG A 294 17.43 -0.18 14.28
CA ARG A 294 18.30 -1.35 14.12
C ARG A 294 18.17 -1.88 12.71
N THR A 295 19.30 -2.11 12.07
CA THR A 295 19.35 -2.79 10.77
C THR A 295 19.75 -4.24 10.99
N VAL A 296 18.92 -5.16 10.48
CA VAL A 296 19.11 -6.60 10.60
C VAL A 296 19.17 -7.18 9.19
N SER A 297 20.23 -7.94 8.89
CA SER A 297 20.26 -8.74 7.67
C SER A 297 19.46 -10.02 7.91
N VAL A 298 18.45 -10.23 7.07
CA VAL A 298 17.49 -11.33 7.18
C VAL A 298 17.52 -12.12 5.88
N ARG A 299 17.56 -13.44 5.98
CA ARG A 299 17.38 -14.32 4.82
C ARG A 299 15.98 -14.89 4.81
N MET A 300 15.23 -14.58 3.77
CA MET A 300 13.86 -15.02 3.54
C MET A 300 13.85 -16.34 2.79
N LEU A 301 13.06 -17.28 3.29
CA LEU A 301 12.81 -18.59 2.71
C LEU A 301 11.30 -18.76 2.49
N LYS A 302 10.94 -19.65 1.57
CA LYS A 302 9.56 -20.09 1.38
C LYS A 302 9.52 -21.60 1.25
N ASN A 303 8.63 -22.27 1.96
CA ASN A 303 8.39 -23.70 1.83
C ASN A 303 6.87 -23.99 1.82
N SER A 304 6.50 -25.23 1.50
CA SER A 304 5.09 -25.63 1.40
C SER A 304 4.37 -25.68 2.75
N GLU A 305 5.10 -25.88 3.85
CA GLU A 305 4.52 -26.08 5.18
C GLU A 305 4.25 -24.76 5.94
N HIS A 306 5.17 -23.80 5.87
CA HIS A 306 5.13 -22.56 6.65
C HIS A 306 4.95 -21.30 5.79
N GLY A 307 5.00 -21.43 4.46
CA GLY A 307 5.01 -20.29 3.56
C GLY A 307 6.29 -19.46 3.73
N TRP A 308 6.17 -18.13 3.62
CA TRP A 308 7.25 -17.18 3.87
C TRP A 308 7.69 -17.22 5.34
N HIS A 309 8.99 -17.38 5.56
CA HIS A 309 9.60 -17.37 6.89
C HIS A 309 11.07 -16.93 6.85
N VAL A 310 11.63 -16.62 8.02
CA VAL A 310 13.03 -16.21 8.18
C VAL A 310 13.91 -17.43 8.47
N GLU A 311 15.06 -17.54 7.79
CA GLU A 311 16.06 -18.57 8.08
C GLU A 311 16.56 -18.47 9.53
N GLY A 312 16.52 -19.60 10.25
CA GLY A 312 17.00 -19.65 11.63
C GLY A 312 16.05 -19.04 12.66
N ASP A 313 14.78 -18.83 12.31
CA ASP A 313 13.76 -18.41 13.27
C ASP A 313 13.47 -19.53 14.29
N GLN A 314 14.03 -19.38 15.48
CA GLN A 314 13.85 -20.29 16.62
C GLN A 314 13.27 -19.56 17.84
N TYR A 315 12.75 -18.35 17.64
CA TYR A 315 12.29 -17.51 18.74
C TYR A 315 10.86 -17.92 19.14
N PRO A 316 10.60 -18.16 20.44
CA PRO A 316 9.26 -18.52 20.90
C PRO A 316 8.28 -17.39 20.62
N GLN A 317 6.99 -17.73 20.47
CA GLN A 317 5.94 -16.72 20.36
C GLN A 317 6.01 -15.75 21.53
N TYR A 318 5.98 -14.45 21.23
CA TYR A 318 5.93 -13.44 22.25
C TYR A 318 4.60 -13.54 22.99
N VAL A 319 4.66 -13.82 24.29
CA VAL A 319 3.51 -13.73 25.20
C VAL A 319 3.74 -12.48 26.03
N ALA A 320 2.89 -11.47 25.88
CA ALA A 320 2.93 -10.29 26.73
C ALA A 320 2.78 -10.72 28.20
N LEU A 321 3.86 -10.65 28.96
CA LEU A 321 3.79 -10.85 30.41
C LEU A 321 2.94 -9.70 30.97
N PRO A 322 1.84 -9.99 31.69
CA PRO A 322 1.09 -8.94 32.35
C PRO A 322 2.05 -8.20 33.29
N ASN A 323 2.17 -6.89 33.05
CA ASN A 323 3.08 -6.01 33.73
C ASN A 323 2.89 -6.20 35.25
N LYS A 324 3.81 -6.90 35.90
CA LYS A 324 3.78 -7.08 37.35
C LYS A 324 4.04 -5.70 37.93
N ALA A 325 2.95 -5.04 38.33
CA ALA A 325 2.97 -3.78 39.05
C ALA A 325 4.09 -3.87 40.08
N SER A 326 5.11 -3.01 39.92
CA SER A 326 6.19 -2.91 40.88
C SER A 326 5.54 -2.59 42.22
N GLU A 327 5.66 -3.54 43.12
CA GLU A 327 5.24 -3.46 44.50
C GLU A 327 6.02 -2.29 45.12
N VAL A 328 5.31 -1.16 45.30
CA VAL A 328 5.83 0.01 46.01
C VAL A 328 5.94 -0.39 47.47
N VAL A 329 7.15 -0.70 47.91
CA VAL A 329 7.47 -0.72 49.34
C VAL A 329 7.49 0.73 49.80
N GLU A 330 6.42 1.07 50.50
CA GLU A 330 6.19 2.33 51.19
C GLU A 330 7.17 2.45 52.37
N GLY A 331 8.00 3.49 52.32
CA GLY A 331 8.88 3.95 53.39
C GLY A 331 8.81 5.48 53.42
N GLN A 332 8.03 5.97 54.38
CA GLN A 332 7.55 7.34 54.59
C GLN A 332 8.66 8.32 55.07
N PRO A 333 8.36 9.61 55.37
CA PRO A 333 8.53 10.75 54.49
C PRO A 333 9.54 11.77 55.07
N ASP A 334 10.03 12.69 54.23
CA ASP A 334 10.24 14.05 54.74
C ASP A 334 9.96 15.09 53.66
N LEU A 335 9.25 16.12 54.10
CA LEU A 335 8.70 17.21 53.30
C LEU A 335 9.84 18.15 52.90
N ALA A 336 10.12 18.21 51.60
CA ALA A 336 10.62 19.42 50.98
C ALA A 336 9.93 19.56 49.62
N GLU A 337 8.95 20.46 49.58
CA GLU A 337 8.44 21.05 48.36
C GLU A 337 9.62 21.47 47.47
N THR A 338 9.85 20.71 46.40
CA THR A 338 10.49 21.28 45.23
C THR A 338 9.64 20.86 44.05
N SER A 339 8.73 21.78 43.68
CA SER A 339 8.11 21.82 42.37
C SER A 339 9.16 21.46 41.32
N LYS A 340 9.05 20.26 40.74
CA LYS A 340 9.79 19.89 39.54
C LYS A 340 9.29 20.80 38.43
N VAL A 341 9.96 21.94 38.31
CA VAL A 341 10.03 22.70 37.07
C VAL A 341 10.50 21.71 36.02
N ILE A 342 9.58 21.29 35.14
CA ILE A 342 9.92 20.72 33.85
C ILE A 342 10.72 21.83 33.17
N ARG A 343 12.05 21.76 33.25
CA ARG A 343 12.92 22.58 32.41
C ARG A 343 12.74 22.03 31.01
N THR A 344 11.81 22.61 30.26
CA THR A 344 11.80 22.60 28.81
C THR A 344 13.18 23.09 28.38
N VAL A 345 14.04 22.15 27.95
CA VAL A 345 15.34 22.50 27.41
C VAL A 345 15.05 23.22 26.10
N ASP A 346 15.25 24.54 26.09
CA ASP A 346 15.12 25.38 24.90
C ASP A 346 16.00 24.81 23.78
N ARG A 347 15.35 24.31 22.72
CA ARG A 347 15.98 23.61 21.60
C ARG A 347 16.88 24.54 20.79
N ARG A 348 16.67 25.87 20.90
CA ARG A 348 17.50 26.89 20.24
C ARG A 348 18.94 26.87 20.75
N LEU A 349 19.15 26.55 22.04
CA LEU A 349 20.48 26.56 22.68
C LEU A 349 21.43 25.49 22.12
N ARG A 350 20.90 24.54 21.35
CA ARG A 350 21.58 23.34 20.89
C ARG A 350 21.36 23.06 19.41
N PHE A 351 20.84 24.04 18.67
CA PHE A 351 20.51 23.90 17.26
C PHE A 351 21.73 24.12 16.36
N SER A 352 21.95 23.23 15.41
CA SER A 352 22.93 23.38 14.33
C SER A 352 22.47 22.64 13.08
N LEU A 353 23.00 23.01 11.91
CA LEU A 353 22.69 22.35 10.65
C LEU A 353 23.01 20.85 10.72
N GLN A 354 24.18 20.49 11.28
CA GLN A 354 24.60 19.09 11.42
C GLN A 354 23.62 18.29 12.29
N ARG A 355 23.10 18.90 13.36
CA ARG A 355 22.15 18.22 14.24
C ARG A 355 20.77 18.07 13.60
N LEU A 356 20.35 19.06 12.82
CA LEU A 356 19.12 18.97 12.02
C LEU A 356 19.23 17.87 10.97
N LEU A 357 20.38 17.72 10.30
CA LEU A 357 20.61 16.66 9.31
C LEU A 357 20.64 15.26 9.93
N VAL A 358 21.16 15.13 11.16
CA VAL A 358 21.22 13.84 11.88
C VAL A 358 19.87 13.45 12.48
N ASN A 359 19.06 14.42 12.95
CA ASN A 359 17.76 14.16 13.57
C ASN A 359 16.66 15.08 12.99
N PRO A 360 16.33 14.99 11.70
CA PRO A 360 15.40 15.92 11.06
C PRO A 360 14.00 15.87 11.67
N VAL A 361 13.56 14.69 12.11
CA VAL A 361 12.23 14.48 12.74
C VAL A 361 12.04 15.37 13.98
N GLN A 362 13.09 15.67 14.75
CA GLN A 362 12.98 16.49 15.97
C GLN A 362 12.74 17.98 15.69
N TYR A 363 12.99 18.42 14.46
CA TYR A 363 12.87 19.80 14.03
C TYR A 363 11.75 19.99 12.99
N GLN A 364 11.01 18.94 12.65
CA GLN A 364 9.89 19.01 11.73
C GLN A 364 8.83 19.99 12.23
N ASN A 365 8.28 20.74 11.27
CA ASN A 365 7.29 21.79 11.46
C ASN A 365 7.77 22.98 12.33
N LEU A 366 9.04 23.02 12.74
CA LEU A 366 9.58 24.16 13.47
C LEU A 366 9.99 25.27 12.52
N GLN A 367 9.82 26.51 12.99
CA GLN A 367 10.19 27.68 12.22
C GLN A 367 11.71 27.88 12.22
N VAL A 368 12.29 27.90 11.02
CA VAL A 368 13.72 28.08 10.79
C VAL A 368 13.96 29.30 9.91
N HIS A 369 15.08 29.97 10.16
CA HIS A 369 15.63 31.00 9.29
C HIS A 369 16.92 30.47 8.68
N VAL A 370 16.97 30.41 7.35
CA VAL A 370 18.11 29.95 6.57
C VAL A 370 18.71 31.11 5.81
N GLN A 371 20.02 31.23 5.88
CA GLN A 371 20.84 32.11 5.07
C GLN A 371 21.78 31.26 4.21
N THR A 372 21.70 31.42 2.89
CA THR A 372 22.57 30.72 1.95
C THR A 372 23.95 31.38 1.88
N THR A 373 24.94 30.63 1.40
CA THR A 373 26.30 31.15 1.14
C THR A 373 26.32 32.27 0.09
N ARG A 374 25.28 32.36 -0.74
CA ARG A 374 25.06 33.43 -1.73
C ARG A 374 24.33 34.66 -1.16
N GLY A 375 24.01 34.67 0.13
CA GLY A 375 23.39 35.78 0.84
C GLY A 375 21.85 35.83 0.78
N ASN A 376 21.19 34.82 0.22
CA ASN A 376 19.73 34.75 0.22
C ASN A 376 19.22 34.31 1.58
N GLN A 377 18.16 34.95 2.07
CA GLN A 377 17.55 34.64 3.36
C GLN A 377 16.11 34.16 3.20
N VAL A 378 15.78 33.04 3.82
CA VAL A 378 14.44 32.44 3.80
C VAL A 378 14.03 32.06 5.21
N THR A 379 12.87 32.56 5.63
CA THR A 379 12.20 32.12 6.86
C THR A 379 10.98 31.29 6.49
N GLY A 380 10.88 30.09 7.07
CA GLY A 380 9.78 29.17 6.84
C GLY A 380 9.80 28.02 7.83
N ARG A 381 8.90 27.06 7.66
CA ARG A 381 8.83 25.85 8.48
C ARG A 381 9.62 24.73 7.83
N PHE A 382 10.48 24.09 8.61
CA PHE A 382 11.21 22.91 8.16
C PHE A 382 10.25 21.73 8.00
N VAL A 383 10.20 21.12 6.81
CA VAL A 383 9.30 20.01 6.50
C VAL A 383 10.01 18.67 6.63
N GLY A 384 11.26 18.61 6.18
CA GLY A 384 12.04 17.37 6.13
C GLY A 384 13.22 17.47 5.18
N LEU A 385 13.82 16.32 4.90
CA LEU A 385 14.86 16.17 3.89
C LEU A 385 14.27 15.43 2.67
N ASP A 386 14.70 15.78 1.46
CA ASP A 386 14.39 15.02 0.25
C ASP A 386 15.31 13.79 0.08
N ALA A 387 15.13 13.04 -1.01
CA ALA A 387 15.89 11.82 -1.31
C ALA A 387 17.40 12.08 -1.47
N GLU A 388 17.78 13.31 -1.80
CA GLU A 388 19.15 13.78 -1.96
C GLU A 388 19.73 14.41 -0.67
N GLY A 389 18.95 14.46 0.40
CA GLY A 389 19.35 15.03 1.69
C GLY A 389 19.30 16.56 1.75
N ALA A 390 18.60 17.21 0.82
CA ALA A 390 18.37 18.65 0.81
C ALA A 390 17.21 19.04 1.74
N LEU A 391 17.34 20.19 2.40
CA LEU A 391 16.35 20.69 3.35
C LEU A 391 15.17 21.30 2.63
N ILE A 392 13.97 20.85 2.97
CA ILE A 392 12.70 21.38 2.46
C ILE A 392 12.12 22.37 3.48
N ILE A 393 11.89 23.60 3.05
CA ILE A 393 11.34 24.69 3.88
C ILE A 393 10.11 25.29 3.22
N ASN A 394 8.98 25.21 3.91
CA ASN A 394 7.72 25.80 3.48
C ASN A 394 7.57 27.21 4.01
N ARG A 395 7.34 28.18 3.13
CA ARG A 395 7.05 29.56 3.50
C ARG A 395 5.67 29.95 2.98
N ASP A 396 4.83 30.45 3.88
CA ASP A 396 3.56 31.05 3.52
C ASP A 396 3.80 32.40 2.84
N VAL A 397 3.20 32.58 1.67
CA VAL A 397 3.29 33.84 0.91
C VAL A 397 2.02 34.67 1.15
N LYS A 398 2.08 35.98 0.91
CA LYS A 398 0.93 36.89 1.10
C LYS A 398 -0.23 36.66 0.11
N ALA A 399 -0.08 35.75 -0.86
CA ALA A 399 -1.12 35.27 -1.77
C ALA A 399 -1.53 33.84 -1.35
N PRO A 400 -2.73 33.33 -1.68
CA PRO A 400 -3.13 31.98 -1.29
C PRO A 400 -2.19 30.93 -1.90
N GLY A 401 -1.28 30.38 -1.08
CA GLY A 401 -0.31 29.37 -1.47
C GLY A 401 0.92 29.33 -0.55
N THR A 402 1.49 28.14 -0.38
CA THR A 402 2.76 27.92 0.31
C THR A 402 3.82 27.64 -0.75
N VAL A 403 4.99 28.29 -0.65
CA VAL A 403 6.13 28.03 -1.54
C VAL A 403 7.12 27.17 -0.77
N SER A 404 7.49 26.03 -1.37
CA SER A 404 8.52 25.14 -0.86
C SER A 404 9.88 25.53 -1.44
N PHE A 405 10.87 25.69 -0.56
CA PHE A 405 12.26 25.96 -0.91
C PHE A 405 13.11 24.75 -0.54
N THR A 406 13.83 24.22 -1.51
CA THR A 406 14.79 23.12 -1.31
C THR A 406 16.21 23.69 -1.29
N PHE A 407 16.97 23.36 -0.24
CA PHE A 407 18.36 23.81 -0.08
C PHE A 407 19.29 22.63 0.15
N LEU A 408 20.31 22.49 -0.69
CA LEU A 408 21.37 21.52 -0.43
C LEU A 408 22.15 21.94 0.84
N PRO A 409 22.61 20.99 1.67
CA PRO A 409 23.35 21.31 2.89
C PRO A 409 24.61 22.18 2.63
N SER A 410 25.23 22.01 1.47
CA SER A 410 26.41 22.77 1.03
C SER A 410 26.10 24.23 0.64
N GLU A 411 24.84 24.56 0.38
CA GLU A 411 24.40 25.90 0.00
C GLU A 411 24.00 26.75 1.22
N ILE A 412 23.85 26.13 2.39
CA ILE A 412 23.45 26.79 3.63
C ILE A 412 24.69 27.34 4.34
N GLY A 413 24.77 28.66 4.45
CA GLY A 413 25.82 29.34 5.21
C GLY A 413 25.50 29.38 6.71
N GLN A 414 24.23 29.64 7.05
CA GLN A 414 23.77 29.70 8.42
C GLN A 414 22.29 29.29 8.52
N ILE A 415 21.93 28.59 9.59
CA ILE A 415 20.54 28.24 9.91
C ILE A 415 20.30 28.49 11.40
N THR A 416 19.16 29.09 11.73
CA THR A 416 18.75 29.36 13.12
C THR A 416 17.30 28.95 13.36
N LEU A 417 17.05 28.33 14.51
CA LEU A 417 15.72 27.95 14.97
C LEU A 417 15.05 29.14 15.66
N LEU A 418 13.82 29.47 15.25
CA LEU A 418 13.05 30.61 15.77
C LEU A 418 12.03 30.22 16.83
N GLU A 419 11.83 28.92 17.08
CA GLU A 419 10.89 28.35 18.05
C GLU A 419 11.64 27.56 19.14
N PRO A 420 11.19 27.60 20.41
CA PRO A 420 11.92 27.02 21.55
C PRO A 420 11.78 25.50 21.72
#